data_AF-A0A8T4JQ77-F1
#
_entry.id   AF-A0A8T4JQ77-F1
#
_cell.length_a   1.000
_cell.length_b   1.000
_cell.length_c   1.000
_cell.angle_alpha   90.00
_cell.angle_beta   90.00
_cell.angle_gamma   90.00
#
_symmetry.space_group_name_H-M   'P 1'
#
loop_
_entity.id
_entity.type
_entity.pdbx_description
1 polymer ?
#
loop_
_entity_poly.entity_id
_entity_poly.type
_entity_poly.pdbx_seq_one_letter_code
_entity_poly.pdbx_strand_id
1 'polypeptide(L)'
;MRKQKKAQSQVIATVLLILIVIITVMVIMAFVVPFVKKILSNDCYDLAGKITVQNNAKFTCWNNNSQSLYLQIHFGAIEEEINGFIVVAGTSDGSSKSYDIKASTVAITGVKMYKAATGTVEITLPQKNGEKTYNITGLTSKPETVKIYHLNKDCGQIDEQPIIPEC
;
A
#
# COMPACT_ATOMS: atom_id res chain seq x y z
N MET A 1 50.23 -15.01 -59.83
CA MET A 1 49.54 -15.85 -58.81
C MET A 1 48.91 -14.95 -57.74
N ARG A 2 47.58 -14.75 -57.75
CA ARG A 2 46.88 -13.99 -56.69
C ARG A 2 46.58 -14.93 -55.51
N LYS A 3 47.27 -14.74 -54.38
CA LYS A 3 46.97 -15.43 -53.12
C LYS A 3 45.58 -15.01 -52.63
N GLN A 4 44.62 -15.93 -52.70
CA GLN A 4 43.32 -15.81 -52.03
C GLN A 4 43.58 -15.74 -50.51
N LYS A 5 43.41 -14.56 -49.90
CA LYS A 5 43.51 -14.38 -48.44
C LYS A 5 42.29 -15.05 -47.82
N LYS A 6 42.51 -16.11 -47.03
CA LYS A 6 41.44 -16.88 -46.37
C LYS A 6 40.59 -15.97 -45.47
N ALA A 7 39.27 -16.11 -45.58
CA ALA A 7 38.25 -15.39 -44.83
C ALA A 7 38.17 -15.79 -43.33
N GLN A 8 39.32 -15.89 -42.65
CA GLN A 8 39.39 -16.31 -41.24
C GLN A 8 38.86 -15.24 -40.27
N SER A 9 38.84 -13.96 -40.68
CA SER A 9 38.38 -12.83 -39.84
C SER A 9 36.90 -12.94 -39.46
N GLN A 10 36.08 -13.53 -40.34
CA GLN A 10 34.63 -13.61 -40.12
C GLN A 10 34.26 -14.59 -38.99
N VAL A 11 35.02 -15.68 -38.85
CA VAL A 11 34.81 -16.67 -37.79
C VAL A 11 35.20 -16.08 -36.42
N ILE A 12 36.28 -15.31 -36.36
CA ILE A 12 36.75 -14.70 -35.11
C ILE A 12 35.77 -13.63 -34.64
N ALA A 13 35.27 -12.80 -35.56
CA ALA A 13 34.30 -11.74 -35.24
C ALA A 13 32.98 -12.31 -34.69
N THR A 14 32.49 -13.40 -35.26
CA THR A 14 31.23 -14.04 -34.80
C THR A 14 31.37 -14.66 -33.42
N VAL A 15 32.49 -15.33 -33.14
CA VAL A 15 32.77 -15.88 -31.80
C VAL A 15 32.86 -14.78 -30.74
N LEU A 16 33.55 -13.67 -31.03
CA LEU A 16 33.64 -12.52 -30.13
C LEU A 16 32.25 -11.90 -29.85
N LEU A 17 31.42 -11.78 -30.89
CA LEU A 17 30.07 -11.21 -30.75
C LEU A 17 29.19 -12.09 -29.84
N ILE A 18 29.24 -13.41 -30.02
CA ILE A 18 28.48 -14.35 -29.16
C ILE A 18 28.93 -14.22 -27.70
N LEU A 19 30.24 -14.12 -27.46
CA LEU A 19 30.81 -13.98 -26.11
C LEU A 19 30.31 -12.70 -25.41
N ILE A 20 30.23 -11.59 -26.14
CA ILE A 20 29.72 -10.31 -25.61
C ILE A 20 28.23 -10.42 -25.25
N VAL A 21 27.43 -11.08 -26.08
CA VAL A 21 26.00 -11.26 -25.80
C VAL A 21 25.79 -12.07 -24.51
N ILE A 22 26.55 -13.15 -24.32
CA ILE A 22 26.47 -13.97 -23.10
C ILE A 22 26.80 -13.14 -21.86
N ILE A 23 27.88 -12.35 -21.90
CA ILE A 23 28.26 -11.48 -20.79
C ILE A 23 27.15 -10.47 -20.49
N THR A 24 26.57 -9.86 -21.54
CA THR A 24 25.49 -8.88 -21.39
C THR A 24 24.27 -9.48 -20.68
N VAL A 25 23.86 -10.69 -21.06
CA VAL A 25 22.75 -11.40 -20.42
C VAL A 25 23.05 -11.71 -18.95
N MET A 26 24.27 -12.13 -18.63
CA MET A 26 24.66 -12.40 -17.24
C MET A 26 24.60 -11.14 -16.38
N VAL A 27 25.08 -10.00 -16.89
CA VAL A 27 25.01 -8.71 -16.17
C VAL A 27 23.56 -8.32 -15.93
N ILE A 28 22.70 -8.40 -16.95
CA ILE A 28 21.27 -8.08 -16.79
C ILE A 28 20.63 -8.98 -15.74
N MET A 29 20.86 -10.30 -15.81
CA MET A 29 20.30 -11.26 -14.84
C MET A 29 20.79 -10.99 -13.41
N ALA A 30 22.03 -10.54 -13.22
CA ALA A 30 22.56 -10.22 -11.90
C ALA A 30 21.82 -9.06 -11.21
N PHE A 31 21.24 -8.13 -11.96
CA PHE A 31 20.42 -7.04 -11.41
C PHE A 31 18.93 -7.39 -11.36
N VAL A 32 18.41 -8.03 -12.41
CA VAL A 32 16.98 -8.33 -12.51
C VAL A 32 16.54 -9.36 -11.47
N VAL A 33 17.33 -10.43 -11.24
CA VAL A 33 16.96 -11.48 -10.29
C VAL A 33 16.78 -10.96 -8.85
N PRO A 34 17.74 -10.23 -8.25
CA PRO A 34 17.56 -9.70 -6.90
C PRO A 34 16.47 -8.62 -6.84
N PHE A 35 16.30 -7.82 -7.90
CA PHE A 35 15.23 -6.83 -7.96
C PHE A 35 13.84 -7.47 -7.94
N VAL A 36 13.64 -8.49 -8.77
CA VAL A 36 12.39 -9.27 -8.82
C VAL A 36 12.17 -9.99 -7.48
N LYS A 37 13.20 -10.64 -6.92
CA LYS A 37 13.09 -11.27 -5.58
C LYS A 37 12.71 -10.26 -4.50
N LYS A 38 13.28 -9.06 -4.50
CA LYS A 38 12.94 -8.02 -3.52
C LYS A 38 11.47 -7.56 -3.63
N ILE A 39 10.91 -7.56 -4.84
CA ILE A 39 9.50 -7.23 -5.06
C ILE A 39 8.58 -8.38 -4.63
N LEU A 40 8.95 -9.63 -4.94
CA LEU A 40 8.14 -10.82 -4.64
C LEU A 40 8.24 -11.29 -3.18
N SER A 41 9.36 -11.03 -2.50
CA SER A 41 9.57 -11.40 -1.09
C SER A 41 9.00 -10.38 -0.11
N ASN A 42 8.33 -9.33 -0.59
CA ASN A 42 7.63 -8.40 0.29
C ASN A 42 6.21 -8.89 0.51
N ASP A 43 5.90 -9.29 1.74
CA ASP A 43 4.56 -9.62 2.25
C ASP A 43 3.52 -8.50 2.00
N CYS A 44 3.98 -7.32 1.57
CA CYS A 44 3.18 -6.23 1.03
C CYS A 44 2.31 -6.63 -0.17
N TYR A 45 2.79 -7.53 -1.04
CA TYR A 45 1.97 -8.02 -2.17
C TYR A 45 0.77 -8.82 -1.66
N ASP A 46 0.95 -9.55 -0.56
CA ASP A 46 -0.12 -10.27 0.09
C ASP A 46 -1.12 -9.36 0.83
N LEU A 47 -0.76 -8.10 1.08
CA LEU A 47 -1.66 -7.12 1.70
C LEU A 47 -2.34 -6.21 0.66
N ALA A 48 -1.70 -6.03 -0.50
CA ALA A 48 -2.23 -5.25 -1.61
C ALA A 48 -3.57 -5.84 -2.10
N GLY A 49 -4.62 -5.04 -2.06
CA GLY A 49 -5.98 -5.45 -2.44
C GLY A 49 -6.71 -6.33 -1.41
N LYS A 50 -6.06 -6.71 -0.29
CA LYS A 50 -6.74 -7.38 0.82
C LYS A 50 -7.24 -6.41 1.88
N ILE A 51 -6.60 -5.25 2.06
CA ILE A 51 -7.16 -4.15 2.87
C ILE A 51 -7.74 -3.12 1.92
N THR A 52 -9.05 -2.93 1.95
CA THR A 52 -9.74 -1.99 1.07
C THR A 52 -10.68 -1.08 1.85
N VAL A 53 -10.79 0.15 1.40
CA VAL A 53 -11.83 1.08 1.87
C VAL A 53 -13.12 0.78 1.12
N GLN A 54 -14.18 0.45 1.86
CA GLN A 54 -15.49 0.24 1.26
C GLN A 54 -16.13 1.59 0.98
N ASN A 55 -16.47 1.86 -0.28
CA ASN A 55 -17.16 3.08 -0.67
C ASN A 55 -18.68 2.95 -0.46
N ASN A 56 -19.09 2.89 0.80
CA ASN A 56 -20.49 2.90 1.18
C ASN A 56 -20.84 4.25 1.80
N ALA A 57 -21.67 5.05 1.14
CA ALA A 57 -22.05 6.39 1.60
C ALA A 57 -22.66 6.43 3.02
N LYS A 58 -23.11 5.29 3.58
CA LYS A 58 -23.60 5.21 4.97
C LYS A 58 -22.49 5.09 6.02
N PHE A 59 -21.33 4.56 5.65
CA PHE A 59 -20.26 4.17 6.58
C PHE A 59 -18.87 4.69 6.20
N THR A 60 -18.70 5.16 4.98
CA THR A 60 -17.52 5.85 4.47
C THR A 60 -17.97 7.19 3.93
N CYS A 61 -18.03 8.20 4.79
CA CYS A 61 -18.53 9.52 4.44
C CYS A 61 -18.03 10.58 5.44
N TRP A 62 -17.98 11.83 4.98
CA TRP A 62 -17.65 12.99 5.80
C TRP A 62 -18.92 13.62 6.36
N ASN A 63 -18.98 13.80 7.68
CA ASN A 63 -20.05 14.54 8.33
C ASN A 63 -19.55 15.94 8.72
N ASN A 64 -20.07 16.96 8.06
CA ASN A 64 -19.68 18.35 8.28
C ASN A 64 -20.14 18.90 9.64
N ASN A 65 -21.29 18.42 10.15
CA ASN A 65 -21.84 18.88 11.43
C ASN A 65 -20.99 18.44 12.63
N SER A 66 -20.43 17.23 12.55
CA SER A 66 -19.58 16.65 13.62
C SER A 66 -18.09 16.73 13.32
N GLN A 67 -17.70 17.32 12.18
CA GLN A 67 -16.30 17.34 11.69
C GLN A 67 -15.62 15.97 11.80
N SER A 68 -16.36 14.95 11.37
CA SER A 68 -16.04 13.53 11.61
C SER A 68 -16.06 12.78 10.28
N LEU A 69 -14.97 12.06 10.00
CA LEU A 69 -14.85 11.15 8.88
C LEU A 69 -15.20 9.74 9.34
N TYR A 70 -16.26 9.16 8.78
CA TYR A 70 -16.50 7.74 8.89
C TYR A 70 -15.73 7.01 7.79
N LEU A 71 -15.01 5.97 8.16
CA LEU A 71 -14.20 5.17 7.25
C LEU A 71 -14.45 3.69 7.52
N GLN A 72 -15.07 3.00 6.55
CA GLN A 72 -15.27 1.56 6.59
C GLN A 72 -14.10 0.86 5.91
N ILE A 73 -13.41 0.01 6.68
CA ILE A 73 -12.24 -0.73 6.21
C ILE A 73 -12.59 -2.21 6.23
N HIS A 74 -12.39 -2.85 5.08
CA HIS A 74 -12.55 -4.27 4.89
C HIS A 74 -11.19 -4.96 4.90
N PHE A 75 -11.07 -6.03 5.69
CA PHE A 75 -9.92 -6.94 5.66
C PHE A 75 -10.36 -8.22 4.97
N GLY A 76 -9.71 -8.55 3.86
CA GLY A 76 -9.91 -9.79 3.13
C GLY A 76 -9.26 -10.99 3.83
N ALA A 77 -8.96 -12.02 3.05
CA ALA A 77 -8.36 -13.26 3.54
C ALA A 77 -6.86 -13.08 3.80
N ILE A 78 -6.53 -12.40 4.88
CA ILE A 78 -5.16 -12.19 5.35
C ILE A 78 -4.84 -13.30 6.35
N GLU A 79 -3.73 -14.00 6.14
CA GLU A 79 -3.29 -15.10 7.01
C GLU A 79 -2.30 -14.61 8.07
N GLU A 80 -1.65 -13.47 7.85
CA GLU A 80 -0.78 -12.83 8.83
C GLU A 80 -1.58 -11.99 9.85
N GLU A 81 -1.11 -11.96 11.10
CA GLU A 81 -1.58 -11.04 12.11
C GLU A 81 -1.13 -9.61 11.79
N ILE A 82 -2.05 -8.78 11.32
CA ILE A 82 -1.80 -7.34 11.13
C ILE A 82 -1.86 -6.66 12.49
N ASN A 83 -0.75 -6.01 12.87
CA ASN A 83 -0.67 -5.26 14.13
C ASN A 83 -1.39 -3.90 14.08
N GLY A 84 -1.61 -3.36 12.87
CA GLY A 84 -2.30 -2.10 12.67
C GLY A 84 -2.11 -1.54 11.26
N PHE A 85 -2.76 -0.40 11.02
CA PHE A 85 -2.67 0.36 9.77
C PHE A 85 -2.65 1.86 10.08
N ILE A 86 -2.12 2.65 9.16
CA ILE A 86 -2.05 4.10 9.27
C ILE A 86 -3.03 4.69 8.28
N VAL A 87 -3.88 5.60 8.73
CA VAL A 87 -4.79 6.35 7.88
C VAL A 87 -4.26 7.77 7.73
N VAL A 88 -4.02 8.21 6.50
CA VAL A 88 -3.64 9.58 6.19
C VAL A 88 -4.79 10.25 5.48
N ALA A 89 -5.37 11.27 6.11
CA ALA A 89 -6.40 12.11 5.53
C ALA A 89 -5.77 13.41 5.03
N GLY A 90 -5.83 13.65 3.72
CA GLY A 90 -5.39 14.88 3.08
C GLY A 90 -6.56 15.86 2.96
N THR A 91 -6.39 17.07 3.47
CA THR A 91 -7.41 18.12 3.46
C THR A 91 -7.14 19.15 2.36
N SER A 92 -8.20 19.84 1.92
CA SER A 92 -8.17 20.84 0.84
C SER A 92 -7.31 22.07 1.15
N ASP A 93 -6.89 22.26 2.41
CA ASP A 93 -5.99 23.32 2.86
C ASP A 93 -4.50 22.98 2.63
N GLY A 94 -4.22 21.83 2.02
CA GLY A 94 -2.86 21.33 1.79
C GLY A 94 -2.22 20.73 3.04
N SER A 95 -2.96 20.57 4.14
CA SER A 95 -2.51 19.83 5.31
C SER A 95 -2.91 18.35 5.22
N SER A 96 -2.20 17.51 5.97
CA SER A 96 -2.57 16.10 6.12
C SER A 96 -2.43 15.68 7.57
N LYS A 97 -3.33 14.81 8.02
CA LYS A 97 -3.27 14.21 9.34
C LYS A 97 -3.19 12.71 9.23
N SER A 98 -2.21 12.13 9.91
CA SER A 98 -2.00 10.69 10.01
C SER A 98 -2.51 10.16 11.35
N TYR A 99 -3.15 9.00 11.31
CA TYR A 99 -3.70 8.32 12.48
C TYR A 99 -3.21 6.88 12.48
N ASP A 100 -2.48 6.50 13.52
CA ASP A 100 -1.97 5.15 13.70
C ASP A 100 -3.02 4.30 14.42
N ILE A 101 -3.61 3.35 13.71
CA ILE A 101 -4.66 2.46 14.24
C ILE A 101 -4.04 1.10 14.52
N LYS A 102 -3.79 0.81 15.80
CA LYS A 102 -3.18 -0.45 16.26
C LYS A 102 -4.18 -1.32 17.01
N ALA A 103 -4.04 -2.63 16.88
CA ALA A 103 -4.83 -3.58 17.66
C ALA A 103 -4.62 -3.37 19.17
N SER A 104 -5.68 -3.57 19.95
CA SER A 104 -5.66 -3.58 21.42
C SER A 104 -5.11 -2.30 22.05
N THR A 105 -5.11 -1.19 21.32
CA THR A 105 -4.74 0.12 21.86
C THR A 105 -5.98 0.78 22.47
N VAL A 106 -5.83 1.16 23.72
CA VAL A 106 -6.87 1.80 24.53
C VAL A 106 -6.84 3.29 24.22
N ALA A 107 -7.82 3.75 23.42
CA ALA A 107 -8.01 5.14 22.98
C ALA A 107 -6.87 5.74 22.13
N ILE A 108 -7.16 5.96 20.84
CA ILE A 108 -6.33 6.77 19.95
C ILE A 108 -6.95 8.15 19.85
N THR A 109 -6.17 9.20 20.11
CA THR A 109 -6.65 10.59 19.99
C THR A 109 -7.16 10.83 18.57
N GLY A 110 -8.42 11.21 18.46
CA GLY A 110 -9.04 11.47 17.17
C GLY A 110 -9.57 10.24 16.43
N VAL A 111 -9.47 9.02 16.97
CA VAL A 111 -10.06 7.82 16.34
C VAL A 111 -10.92 7.05 17.33
N LYS A 112 -12.15 6.71 16.93
CA LYS A 112 -13.09 5.90 17.70
C LYS A 112 -13.74 4.86 16.80
N MET A 113 -14.21 3.75 17.33
CA MET A 113 -15.06 2.83 16.55
C MET A 113 -16.46 3.44 16.36
N TYR A 114 -17.10 3.14 15.24
CA TYR A 114 -18.46 3.58 14.97
C TYR A 114 -19.43 3.09 16.05
N LYS A 115 -20.22 4.00 16.61
CA LYS A 115 -21.14 3.75 17.75
C LYS A 115 -20.48 3.17 19.02
N ALA A 116 -19.17 3.35 19.20
CA ALA A 116 -18.53 3.02 20.47
C ALA A 116 -19.17 3.83 21.61
N ALA A 117 -19.45 3.17 22.73
CA ALA A 117 -19.94 3.83 23.94
C ALA A 117 -18.96 4.92 24.40
N THR A 118 -19.47 5.98 25.01
CA THR A 118 -18.66 7.07 25.57
C THR A 118 -17.79 6.51 26.70
N GLY A 119 -16.49 6.36 26.43
CA GLY A 119 -15.52 5.79 27.37
C GLY A 119 -14.27 5.26 26.67
N THR A 120 -13.36 4.66 27.42
CA THR A 120 -12.14 4.05 26.89
C THR A 120 -12.48 2.67 26.32
N VAL A 121 -12.76 2.62 25.02
CA VAL A 121 -13.01 1.37 24.29
C VAL A 121 -11.74 0.97 23.55
N GLU A 122 -11.33 -0.29 23.73
CA GLU A 122 -10.22 -0.88 22.98
C GLU A 122 -10.50 -0.85 21.48
N ILE A 123 -9.53 -0.37 20.70
CA ILE A 123 -9.65 -0.38 19.25
C ILE A 123 -9.29 -1.77 18.75
N THR A 124 -10.30 -2.41 18.15
CA THR A 124 -10.15 -3.73 17.52
C THR A 124 -10.05 -3.59 16.02
N LEU A 125 -9.11 -4.31 15.39
CA LEU A 125 -9.03 -4.41 13.94
C LEU A 125 -10.16 -5.28 13.37
N PRO A 126 -10.49 -5.17 12.08
CA PRO A 126 -11.43 -6.09 11.45
C PRO A 126 -10.88 -7.53 11.50
N GLN A 127 -11.76 -8.51 11.67
CA GLN A 127 -11.39 -9.92 11.57
C GLN A 127 -11.13 -10.29 10.10
N LYS A 128 -10.54 -11.46 9.85
CA LYS A 128 -10.36 -12.02 8.50
C LYS A 128 -11.71 -12.05 7.76
N ASN A 129 -11.76 -11.51 6.55
CA ASN A 129 -12.99 -11.30 5.76
C ASN A 129 -14.06 -10.44 6.45
N GLY A 130 -13.65 -9.60 7.41
CA GLY A 130 -14.53 -8.74 8.19
C GLY A 130 -14.36 -7.28 7.83
N GLU A 131 -15.34 -6.47 8.23
CA GLU A 131 -15.31 -5.03 8.05
C GLU A 131 -15.57 -4.32 9.39
N LYS A 132 -14.90 -3.20 9.60
CA LYS A 132 -15.19 -2.30 10.72
C LYS A 132 -15.17 -0.85 10.24
N THR A 133 -16.05 -0.06 10.85
CA THR A 133 -16.14 1.38 10.61
C THR A 133 -15.49 2.13 11.76
N TYR A 134 -14.60 3.06 11.40
CA TYR A 134 -13.94 3.97 12.31
C TYR A 134 -14.47 5.38 12.11
N ASN A 135 -14.60 6.11 13.20
CA ASN A 135 -14.91 7.53 13.24
C ASN A 135 -13.62 8.29 13.56
N ILE A 136 -13.12 9.02 12.58
CA ILE A 136 -11.92 9.85 12.67
C ILE A 136 -12.37 11.31 12.86
N THR A 137 -11.87 11.94 13.91
CA THR A 137 -12.22 13.28 14.36
C THR A 137 -10.97 14.15 14.46
N GLY A 138 -11.17 15.46 14.61
CA GLY A 138 -10.05 16.42 14.67
C GLY A 138 -9.54 16.85 13.29
N LEU A 139 -10.30 16.59 12.24
CA LEU A 139 -10.11 17.18 10.92
C LEU A 139 -10.80 18.55 10.88
N THR A 140 -10.15 19.55 10.31
CA THR A 140 -10.65 20.93 10.23
C THR A 140 -11.55 21.17 9.02
N SER A 141 -11.37 20.38 7.97
CA SER A 141 -12.14 20.44 6.73
C SER A 141 -12.34 19.04 6.16
N LYS A 142 -13.22 18.95 5.15
CA LYS A 142 -13.49 17.72 4.42
C LYS A 142 -12.18 17.18 3.80
N PRO A 143 -11.81 15.92 4.08
CA PRO A 143 -10.68 15.31 3.41
C PRO A 143 -11.02 15.03 1.95
N GLU A 144 -10.12 15.41 1.05
CA GLU A 144 -10.22 15.10 -0.37
C GLU A 144 -9.72 13.68 -0.63
N THR A 145 -8.66 13.28 0.05
CA THR A 145 -8.04 11.96 -0.12
C THR A 145 -7.87 11.26 1.21
N VAL A 146 -8.08 9.95 1.21
CA VAL A 146 -7.80 9.07 2.35
C VAL A 146 -6.91 7.95 1.87
N LYS A 147 -5.73 7.82 2.47
CA LYS A 147 -4.73 6.81 2.13
C LYS A 147 -4.52 5.87 3.30
N ILE A 148 -4.39 4.58 3.01
CA ILE A 148 -4.11 3.55 4.01
C ILE A 148 -2.71 3.00 3.79
N TYR A 149 -1.92 2.94 4.85
CA TYR A 149 -0.59 2.35 4.87
C TYR A 149 -0.49 1.23 5.91
N HIS A 150 0.47 0.33 5.72
CA HIS A 150 0.77 -0.69 6.71
C HIS A 150 1.61 -0.10 7.85
N LEU A 151 1.34 -0.48 9.10
CA LEU A 151 2.07 0.08 10.25
C LEU A 151 3.52 -0.45 10.38
N ASN A 152 3.73 -1.74 10.08
CA ASN A 152 4.98 -2.44 10.45
C ASN A 152 5.88 -2.80 9.26
N LYS A 153 5.53 -2.39 8.04
CA LYS A 153 6.30 -2.73 6.83
C LYS A 153 6.28 -1.51 5.90
N ASP A 154 7.42 -1.20 5.27
CA ASP A 154 7.55 -0.17 4.23
C ASP A 154 6.86 -0.63 2.93
N CYS A 155 5.57 -0.93 3.02
CA CYS A 155 4.77 -1.47 1.93
C CYS A 155 4.29 -0.40 0.95
N GLY A 156 4.66 0.86 1.17
CA GLY A 156 4.03 1.98 0.49
C GLY A 156 2.53 2.04 0.80
N GLN A 157 1.80 2.72 -0.07
CA GLN A 157 0.35 2.89 0.04
C GLN A 157 -0.36 1.58 -0.31
N ILE A 158 -1.24 1.10 0.58
CA ILE A 158 -2.04 -0.12 0.37
C ILE A 158 -3.28 0.20 -0.48
N ASP A 159 -3.97 1.28 -0.11
CA ASP A 159 -5.20 1.71 -0.78
C ASP A 159 -5.35 3.23 -0.67
N GLU A 160 -6.10 3.82 -1.60
CA GLU A 160 -6.46 5.23 -1.61
C GLU A 160 -7.88 5.43 -2.09
N GLN A 161 -8.63 6.21 -1.32
CA GLN A 161 -9.90 6.76 -1.77
C GLN A 161 -9.75 8.25 -2.10
N PRO A 162 -9.86 8.61 -3.39
CA PRO A 162 -9.66 9.97 -3.86
C PRO A 162 -10.90 10.85 -3.72
N ILE A 163 -12.06 10.30 -3.33
CA ILE A 163 -13.29 11.05 -3.17
C ILE A 163 -14.07 10.48 -1.97
N ILE A 164 -14.28 11.33 -0.97
CA ILE A 164 -15.11 11.00 0.19
C ILE A 164 -16.48 11.67 0.03
N PRO A 165 -17.58 10.89 -0.02
CA PRO A 165 -18.93 11.44 -0.10
C PRO A 165 -19.33 12.11 1.22
N GLU A 166 -20.32 12.99 1.18
CA GLU A 166 -20.89 13.58 2.40
C GLU A 166 -21.97 12.66 2.99
N CYS A 167 -21.97 12.55 4.31
CA CYS A 167 -23.14 12.16 5.08
C CYS A 167 -23.99 13.42 5.33
#